data_AF-D6CHY5-F1
#
_entry.id   AF-D6CHY5-F1
#
_cell.length_a   1.000
_cell.length_b   1.000
_cell.length_c   1.000
_cell.angle_alpha   90.00
_cell.angle_beta   90.00
_cell.angle_gamma   90.00
#
_symmetry.space_group_name_H-M   'P 1'
#
loop_
_entity.id
_entity.type
_entity.pdbx_description
1 polymer ?
#
loop_
_entity_poly.entity_id
_entity_poly.type
_entity_poly.pdbx_seq_one_letter_code
_entity_poly.pdbx_strand_id
1 'polypeptide(L)'
;EGDYVWKISEFYGRKPEGTYYNSLGFNIKATNGGTLDFTCSHSADKLEDHTWYSCGENSFMDFSFDSDRSGLLLKQKVSDDITYVATATLPNYCR
;
A
#
# COMPACT_ATOMS: atom_id res chain seq x y z
N GLU A 1 -1.32 13.66 -13.11
CA GLU A 1 0.06 13.23 -13.44
C GLU A 1 1.04 14.15 -12.72
N GLY A 2 2.22 13.66 -12.38
CA GLY A 2 3.27 14.46 -11.73
C GLY A 2 4.40 13.58 -11.17
N ASP A 3 5.57 14.17 -10.95
CA ASP A 3 6.78 13.45 -10.50
C ASP A 3 6.61 12.76 -9.15
N TYR A 4 5.79 13.35 -8.27
CA TYR A 4 5.47 12.82 -6.94
C TYR A 4 4.00 12.36 -6.83
N VAL A 5 3.39 12.03 -7.98
CA VAL A 5 2.03 11.50 -8.04
C VAL A 5 2.09 10.07 -8.58
N TRP A 6 1.60 9.11 -7.80
CA TRP A 6 1.52 7.70 -8.19
C TRP A 6 0.06 7.27 -8.34
N LYS A 7 -0.18 6.36 -9.29
CA LYS A 7 -1.46 5.69 -9.45
C LYS A 7 -1.47 4.43 -8.60
N ILE A 8 -2.52 4.28 -7.80
CA ILE A 8 -2.85 3.04 -7.08
C ILE A 8 -3.97 2.32 -7.83
N SER A 9 -3.84 1.03 -8.06
CA SER A 9 -4.85 0.22 -8.76
C SER A 9 -4.80 -1.24 -8.34
N GLU A 10 -5.78 -2.04 -8.79
CA GLU A 10 -5.83 -3.49 -8.55
C GLU A 10 -5.74 -3.87 -7.06
N PHE A 11 -6.43 -3.10 -6.21
CA PHE A 11 -6.52 -3.43 -4.78
C PHE A 11 -7.17 -4.80 -4.60
N TYR A 12 -6.52 -5.66 -3.84
CA TYR A 12 -7.08 -6.92 -3.37
C TYR A 12 -6.83 -7.08 -1.87
N GLY A 13 -7.73 -7.79 -1.21
CA GLY A 13 -7.55 -8.18 0.17
C GLY A 13 -8.45 -9.37 0.52
N ARG A 14 -7.94 -10.27 1.36
CA ARG A 14 -8.67 -11.44 1.84
C ARG A 14 -8.92 -11.34 3.33
N LYS A 15 -10.19 -11.43 3.73
CA LYS A 15 -10.62 -11.53 5.13
C LYS A 15 -11.12 -12.95 5.42
N PRO A 16 -10.31 -13.86 5.98
CA PRO A 16 -10.71 -15.26 6.17
C PRO A 16 -11.93 -15.41 7.09
N GLU A 17 -12.03 -14.54 8.09
CA GLU A 17 -13.11 -14.53 9.10
C GLU A 17 -14.02 -13.29 8.96
N GLY A 18 -14.03 -12.63 7.80
CA GLY A 18 -14.82 -11.42 7.55
C GLY A 18 -14.43 -10.16 8.34
N THR A 19 -13.41 -10.25 9.20
CA THR A 19 -13.01 -9.16 10.12
C THR A 19 -11.65 -8.57 9.74
N TYR A 20 -10.58 -9.32 9.96
CA TYR A 20 -9.19 -8.92 9.68
C TYR A 20 -8.72 -9.40 8.30
N TYR A 21 -7.72 -8.73 7.73
CA TYR A 21 -7.04 -9.21 6.53
C TYR A 21 -5.95 -10.23 6.90
N ASN A 22 -5.79 -11.28 6.11
CA ASN A 22 -4.59 -12.15 6.15
C ASN A 22 -3.70 -11.97 4.92
N SER A 23 -4.21 -11.29 3.90
CA SER A 23 -3.47 -10.89 2.71
C SER A 23 -4.06 -9.60 2.17
N LEU A 24 -3.19 -8.67 1.76
CA LEU A 24 -3.58 -7.39 1.16
C LEU A 24 -2.51 -6.97 0.14
N GLY A 25 -2.94 -6.40 -0.98
CA GLY A 25 -2.01 -5.80 -1.93
C GLY A 25 -2.68 -4.90 -2.96
N PHE A 26 -1.85 -4.16 -3.67
CA PHE A 26 -2.24 -3.19 -4.71
C PHE A 26 -1.04 -2.88 -5.60
N ASN A 27 -1.30 -2.38 -6.81
CA ASN A 27 -0.26 -1.93 -7.73
C ASN A 27 0.03 -0.44 -7.55
N ILE A 28 1.30 -0.07 -7.69
CA ILE A 28 1.79 1.31 -7.66
C ILE A 28 2.49 1.60 -8.98
N LYS A 29 2.07 2.66 -9.67
CA LYS A 29 2.62 3.06 -10.96
C LYS A 29 2.94 4.56 -11.01
N ALA A 30 4.09 4.91 -11.59
CA ALA A 30 4.45 6.29 -11.85
C ALA A 30 3.51 6.96 -12.85
N THR A 31 3.24 8.25 -12.66
CA THR A 31 2.38 9.04 -13.56
C THR A 31 3.13 10.07 -14.39
N ASN A 32 4.46 10.08 -14.33
CA ASN A 32 5.33 11.03 -15.03
C ASN A 32 6.06 10.42 -16.25
N GLY A 33 5.63 9.26 -16.74
CA GLY A 33 6.31 8.52 -17.80
C GLY A 33 7.56 7.74 -17.36
N GLY A 34 7.87 7.72 -16.05
CA GLY A 34 8.90 6.86 -15.47
C GLY A 34 8.55 5.36 -15.52
N THR A 35 9.53 4.52 -15.20
CA THR A 35 9.44 3.05 -15.32
C THR A 35 8.90 2.34 -14.09
N LEU A 36 8.65 3.05 -12.98
CA LEU A 36 8.16 2.46 -11.74
C LEU A 36 6.74 1.91 -11.94
N ASP A 37 6.62 0.59 -11.84
CA ASP A 37 5.37 -0.17 -11.95
C ASP A 37 5.56 -1.49 -11.19
N PHE A 38 4.99 -1.61 -9.98
CA PHE A 38 5.18 -2.79 -9.13
C PHE A 38 4.00 -3.05 -8.19
N THR A 39 3.92 -4.27 -7.67
CA THR A 39 2.93 -4.66 -6.66
C THR A 39 3.49 -4.47 -5.25
N CYS A 40 2.73 -3.79 -4.40
CA CYS A 40 2.96 -3.69 -2.97
C CYS A 40 1.98 -4.62 -2.25
N SER A 41 2.50 -5.59 -1.49
CA SER A 41 1.63 -6.54 -0.77
C SER A 41 2.27 -7.11 0.49
N HIS A 42 1.43 -7.65 1.36
CA HIS A 42 1.85 -8.39 2.55
C HIS A 42 0.88 -9.52 2.87
N SER A 43 1.36 -10.57 3.52
CA SER A 43 0.54 -11.68 4.00
C SER A 43 1.06 -12.22 5.33
N ALA A 44 0.15 -12.53 6.24
CA ALA A 44 0.41 -13.10 7.57
C ALA A 44 -0.86 -13.80 8.06
N ASP A 45 -0.80 -14.51 9.19
CA ASP A 45 -2.01 -15.11 9.79
C ASP A 45 -3.09 -14.05 10.09
N LYS A 46 -2.65 -12.88 10.58
CA LYS A 46 -3.47 -11.69 10.80
C LYS A 46 -2.63 -10.44 10.55
N LEU A 47 -3.11 -9.56 9.66
CA LEU A 47 -2.58 -8.22 9.47
C LEU A 47 -3.27 -7.27 10.46
N GLU A 48 -2.50 -6.35 11.02
CA GLU A 48 -2.94 -5.35 11.99
C GLU A 48 -3.01 -3.97 11.32
N ASP A 49 -4.05 -3.22 11.63
CA ASP A 49 -4.18 -1.84 11.19
C ASP A 49 -3.09 -0.97 11.84
N HIS A 50 -2.77 0.18 11.22
CA HIS A 50 -1.75 1.13 11.69
C HIS A 50 -0.32 0.56 11.87
N THR A 51 -0.07 -0.63 11.31
CA THR A 51 1.24 -1.28 11.33
C THR A 51 1.95 -1.05 10.00
N TRP A 52 3.26 -0.81 10.05
CA TRP A 52 4.08 -0.67 8.84
C TRP A 52 4.49 -2.05 8.32
N TYR A 53 4.18 -2.31 7.06
CA TYR A 53 4.58 -3.48 6.31
C TYR A 53 5.45 -3.06 5.13
N SER A 54 6.55 -3.78 4.90
CA SER A 54 7.30 -3.61 3.65
C SER A 54 6.42 -4.06 2.48
N CYS A 55 6.45 -3.30 1.38
CA CYS A 55 5.75 -3.66 0.14
C CYS A 55 6.26 -4.94 -0.52
N GLY A 56 7.45 -5.44 -0.14
CA GLY A 56 8.05 -6.66 -0.68
C GLY A 56 9.50 -6.84 -0.23
N GLU A 57 10.11 -7.97 -0.60
CA GLU A 57 11.53 -8.21 -0.34
C GLU A 57 12.36 -7.16 -1.11
N ASN A 58 13.24 -6.43 -0.39
CA ASN A 58 14.04 -5.32 -0.94
C ASN A 58 13.23 -4.11 -1.47
N SER A 59 11.98 -3.94 -1.03
CA SER A 59 11.23 -2.74 -1.38
C SER A 59 11.79 -1.50 -0.68
N PHE A 60 11.76 -0.37 -1.38
CA PHE A 60 12.09 0.95 -0.84
C PHE A 60 10.86 1.67 -0.25
N MET A 61 9.71 1.00 -0.24
CA MET A 61 8.45 1.55 0.28
C MET A 61 7.85 0.64 1.35
N ASP A 62 7.35 1.30 2.39
CA ASP A 62 6.48 0.69 3.40
C ASP A 62 5.05 1.20 3.20
N PHE A 63 4.08 0.39 3.60
CA PHE A 63 2.69 0.79 3.68
C PHE A 63 2.08 0.46 5.04
N SER A 64 1.05 1.20 5.40
CA SER A 64 0.13 0.89 6.48
C SER A 64 -1.30 1.02 5.96
N PHE A 65 -2.24 0.31 6.58
CA PHE A 65 -3.62 0.30 6.16
C PHE A 65 -4.57 0.43 7.35
N ASP A 66 -5.62 1.22 7.16
CA ASP A 66 -6.70 1.45 8.11
C ASP A 66 -7.98 0.86 7.53
N SER A 67 -8.36 -0.32 8.02
CA SER A 67 -9.44 -1.11 7.43
C SER A 67 -10.83 -0.49 7.64
N ASP A 68 -11.01 0.34 8.67
CA ASP A 68 -12.25 1.04 8.99
C ASP A 68 -12.70 2.02 7.89
N ARG A 69 -11.75 2.59 7.15
CA ARG A 69 -11.95 3.62 6.13
C ARG A 69 -11.33 3.28 4.78
N SER A 70 -10.85 2.05 4.62
CA SER A 70 -10.03 1.62 3.47
C SER A 70 -8.88 2.60 3.19
N GLY A 71 -8.23 3.07 4.26
CA GLY A 71 -7.21 4.10 4.22
C GLY A 71 -5.83 3.49 3.97
N LEU A 72 -5.16 3.90 2.90
CA LEU A 72 -3.76 3.60 2.64
C LEU A 72 -2.88 4.74 3.15
N LEU A 73 -1.80 4.38 3.84
CA LEU A 73 -0.68 5.26 4.15
C LEU A 73 0.60 4.65 3.54
N LEU A 74 1.31 5.43 2.73
CA LEU A 74 2.60 5.06 2.15
C LEU A 74 3.72 5.85 2.81
N LYS A 75 4.90 5.23 2.92
CA LYS A 75 6.12 5.87 3.40
C LYS A 75 7.30 5.45 2.53
N GLN A 76 8.07 6.44 2.10
CA GLN A 76 9.30 6.25 1.33
C GLN A 76 10.43 7.00 2.04
N LYS A 77 11.41 6.27 2.57
CA LYS A 77 12.65 6.87 3.09
C LYS A 77 13.61 7.07 1.91
N VAL A 78 13.93 8.32 1.59
CA VAL A 78 14.79 8.67 0.44
C VAL A 78 16.24 8.89 0.88
N SER A 79 16.43 9.46 2.07
CA SER A 79 17.74 9.66 2.71
C SER A 79 17.56 9.64 4.23
N ASP A 80 18.63 9.92 4.98
CA ASP A 80 18.54 10.01 6.44
C ASP A 80 17.69 11.18 6.92
N ASP A 81 17.60 12.25 6.11
CA ASP A 81 16.87 13.48 6.48
C ASP A 81 15.52 13.61 5.76
N ILE A 82 15.26 12.81 4.72
CA ILE A 82 14.09 12.98 3.85
C ILE A 82 13.24 11.70 3.84
N THR A 83 12.00 11.85 4.29
CA THR A 83 10.95 10.84 4.20
C THR A 83 9.70 11.44 3.57
N TYR A 84 9.19 10.81 2.52
CA TYR A 84 7.89 11.16 1.93
C TYR A 84 6.79 10.27 2.48
N VAL A 85 5.60 10.86 2.63
CA VAL A 85 4.38 10.14 3.01
C VAL A 85 3.25 10.51 2.07
N ALA A 86 2.37 9.55 1.79
CA ALA A 86 1.18 9.76 0.98
C ALA A 86 -0.01 9.00 1.56
N THR A 87 -1.21 9.52 1.37
CA THR A 87 -2.44 8.87 1.84
C THR A 87 -3.47 8.78 0.72
N ALA A 88 -4.31 7.75 0.76
CA ALA A 88 -5.44 7.60 -0.15
C ALA A 88 -6.53 6.76 0.49
N THR A 89 -7.78 6.95 0.06
CA THR A 89 -8.81 5.91 0.25
C THR A 89 -8.77 4.99 -0.96
N LEU A 90 -8.83 3.68 -0.75
CA LEU A 90 -8.92 2.66 -1.80
C LEU A 90 -10.33 2.04 -1.82
N PRO A 91 -11.29 2.62 -2.57
CA PRO A 91 -12.63 2.07 -2.67
C PRO A 91 -12.58 0.62 -3.17
N ASN A 92 -13.24 -0.28 -2.45
CA ASN A 92 -13.27 -1.70 -2.76
C ASN A 92 -14.64 -2.28 -2.43
N TYR A 93 -14.90 -3.48 -2.95
CA TYR A 93 -16.15 -4.20 -2.75
C TYR A 93 -15.86 -5.65 -2.37
N CYS A 94 -16.30 -6.06 -1.17
CA CYS A 94 -16.16 -7.42 -0.67
C CYS A 94 -17.40 -8.25 -1.06
N ARG A 95 -17.19 -9.51 -1.44
CA ARG A 95 -18.25 -10.46 -1.82
C ARG A 95 -17.93 -11.86 -1.32
#